data_AF-A0A7W7IV03-F1
#
_entry.id   AF-A0A7W7IV03-F1
#
_cell.length_a   1.000
_cell.length_b   1.000
_cell.length_c   1.000
_cell.angle_alpha   90.00
_cell.angle_beta   90.00
_cell.angle_gamma   90.00
#
_symmetry.space_group_name_H-M   'P 1'
#
loop_
_entity.id
_entity.type
_entity.pdbx_description
1 polymer ?
#
loop_
_entity_poly.entity_id
_entity_poly.type
_entity_poly.pdbx_seq_one_letter_code
_entity_poly.pdbx_strand_id
1 'polypeptide(L)'
;MILENSFKTISIHKIPRNCFLGFFYIFILNLISMTRIFIGLLICLLFLNCDKKKEKTVIKNKPYIISYENKELKRHYDSLAVRPPSTKGFFYGESQLIIDQKGNLYFYQKRHIQILCSYGSENDTLPHFLNLQPKDIVKIPKKCLKDFLSENILSKEKKRHILIIGSQSDTIKDPYFLDFLKSNIIQTYYIRRTTQEEDTVLKYKNNSDYYYSDSIKWDRTKIKLPNK
;
A
#
# COMPACT_ATOMS: atom_id res chain seq x y z
N MET A 1 -15.42 83.09 -19.05
CA MET A 1 -16.81 82.65 -18.82
C MET A 1 -16.98 82.52 -17.31
N ILE A 2 -16.99 83.64 -16.58
CA ILE A 2 -18.17 84.39 -16.10
C ILE A 2 -19.21 83.46 -15.47
N LEU A 3 -19.26 83.41 -14.13
CA LEU A 3 -20.40 83.92 -13.36
C LEU A 3 -20.06 83.94 -11.86
N GLU A 4 -19.99 85.16 -11.32
CA GLU A 4 -20.24 85.47 -9.93
C GLU A 4 -21.66 84.99 -9.53
N ASN A 5 -21.85 84.67 -8.25
CA ASN A 5 -23.00 85.21 -7.54
C ASN A 5 -22.81 85.16 -6.02
N SER A 6 -23.46 86.14 -5.40
CA SER A 6 -23.17 86.73 -4.11
C SER A 6 -24.28 86.47 -3.07
N PHE A 7 -23.97 86.84 -1.82
CA PHE A 7 -24.83 86.99 -0.63
C PHE A 7 -25.29 85.66 0.02
N LYS A 8 -25.33 85.52 1.36
CA LYS A 8 -25.75 86.49 2.38
C LYS A 8 -25.27 86.06 3.78
N THR A 9 -24.92 87.05 4.61
CA THR A 9 -24.58 86.94 6.03
C THR A 9 -25.80 86.51 6.88
N ILE A 10 -25.65 85.48 7.72
CA ILE A 10 -26.56 85.19 8.84
C ILE A 10 -25.76 85.24 10.14
N SER A 11 -26.32 86.00 11.08
CA SER A 11 -25.80 86.35 12.39
C SER A 11 -25.63 85.12 13.30
N ILE A 12 -24.51 85.07 13.99
CA ILE A 12 -24.11 84.04 14.95
C ILE A 12 -24.75 84.37 16.29
N HIS A 13 -25.70 83.54 16.74
CA HIS A 13 -26.07 83.50 18.16
C HIS A 13 -25.11 82.59 18.91
N LYS A 14 -24.44 83.18 19.91
CA LYS A 14 -23.57 82.52 20.89
C LYS A 14 -24.29 81.33 21.54
N ILE A 15 -23.77 80.14 21.30
CA ILE A 15 -23.99 78.97 22.15
C ILE A 15 -22.70 78.75 22.96
N PRO A 16 -22.77 78.55 24.29
CA PRO A 16 -21.61 78.51 25.16
C PRO A 16 -20.64 77.38 24.78
N ARG A 17 -19.40 77.77 24.47
CA ARG A 17 -18.22 76.91 24.44
C ARG A 17 -18.03 76.35 25.85
N ASN A 18 -18.49 75.12 26.10
CA ASN A 18 -17.92 74.21 27.11
C ASN A 18 -18.56 72.81 27.13
N CYS A 19 -19.56 72.50 26.29
CA CYS A 19 -20.09 71.13 26.21
C CYS A 19 -19.64 70.30 25.00
N PHE A 20 -18.88 70.86 24.05
CA PHE A 20 -18.56 70.14 22.80
C PHE A 20 -17.23 69.38 22.81
N LEU A 21 -16.29 69.69 23.72
CA LEU A 21 -15.02 68.97 23.79
C LEU A 21 -15.12 67.60 24.50
N GLY A 22 -16.11 67.41 25.38
CA GLY A 22 -16.32 66.11 26.05
C GLY A 22 -16.93 65.05 25.14
N PHE A 23 -17.85 65.43 24.25
CA PHE A 23 -18.52 64.48 23.35
C PHE A 23 -17.64 64.06 22.17
N PHE A 24 -16.76 64.93 21.67
CA PHE A 24 -15.84 64.57 20.57
C PHE A 24 -14.72 63.63 21.03
N TYR A 25 -14.25 63.75 22.28
CA TYR A 25 -13.20 62.87 22.80
C TYR A 25 -13.73 61.44 23.05
N ILE A 26 -14.96 61.31 23.55
CA ILE A 26 -15.62 60.01 23.74
C ILE A 26 -15.97 59.35 22.40
N PHE A 27 -16.37 60.12 21.37
CA PHE A 27 -16.60 59.57 20.03
C PHE A 27 -15.30 59.12 19.34
N ILE A 28 -14.19 59.87 19.48
CA ILE A 28 -12.89 59.49 18.91
C ILE A 28 -12.25 58.30 19.65
N LEU A 29 -12.37 58.21 20.98
CA LEU A 29 -11.90 57.04 21.75
C LEU A 29 -12.69 55.76 21.42
N ASN A 30 -14.00 55.87 21.19
CA ASN A 30 -14.82 54.74 20.75
C ASN A 30 -14.57 54.37 19.28
N LEU A 31 -14.25 55.33 18.40
CA LEU A 31 -13.81 55.06 17.03
C LEU A 31 -12.45 54.35 17.01
N ILE A 32 -11.48 54.78 17.81
CA ILE A 32 -10.16 54.10 17.91
C ILE A 32 -10.31 52.69 18.49
N SER A 33 -11.21 52.49 19.45
CA SER A 33 -11.53 51.16 20.01
C SER A 33 -12.21 50.25 18.97
N MET A 34 -13.23 50.77 18.28
CA MET A 34 -13.98 50.03 17.25
C MET A 34 -13.12 49.70 16.03
N THR A 35 -12.24 50.61 15.58
CA THR A 35 -11.31 50.34 14.47
C THR A 35 -10.26 49.30 14.85
N ARG A 36 -9.78 49.27 16.10
CA ARG A 36 -8.86 48.22 16.59
C ARG A 36 -9.54 46.86 16.69
N ILE A 37 -10.81 46.82 17.13
CA ILE A 37 -11.62 45.59 17.14
C ILE A 37 -11.86 45.12 15.70
N PHE A 38 -12.21 46.02 14.78
CA PHE A 38 -12.40 45.68 13.36
C PHE A 38 -11.13 45.17 12.70
N ILE A 39 -9.97 45.77 12.97
CA ILE A 39 -8.68 45.30 12.46
C ILE A 39 -8.34 43.92 13.05
N GLY A 40 -8.58 43.69 14.35
CA GLY A 40 -8.45 42.38 14.97
C GLY A 40 -9.37 41.33 14.34
N LEU A 41 -10.62 41.69 14.06
CA LEU A 41 -11.60 40.82 13.42
C LEU A 41 -11.25 40.52 11.95
N LEU A 42 -10.71 41.52 11.22
CA LEU A 42 -10.23 41.38 9.85
C LEU A 42 -8.99 40.48 9.77
N ILE A 43 -8.07 40.61 10.73
CA ILE A 43 -6.89 39.72 10.86
C ILE A 43 -7.33 38.29 11.21
N CYS A 44 -8.31 38.11 12.10
CA CYS A 44 -8.88 36.79 12.40
C CYS A 44 -9.57 36.14 11.19
N LEU A 45 -10.24 36.93 10.34
CA LEU A 45 -10.85 36.45 9.09
C LEU A 45 -9.80 36.03 8.05
N LEU A 46 -8.61 36.64 8.05
CA LEU A 46 -7.50 36.24 7.17
C LEU A 46 -6.90 34.88 7.57
N PHE A 47 -6.98 34.48 8.84
CA PHE A 47 -6.57 33.14 9.30
C PHE A 47 -7.66 32.06 9.14
N LEU A 48 -8.90 32.43 8.79
CA LEU A 48 -9.99 31.48 8.53
C LEU A 48 -10.01 30.96 7.08
N ASN A 49 -9.24 31.56 6.16
CA ASN A 49 -8.90 30.96 4.87
C ASN A 49 -7.75 29.95 5.02
N CYS A 50 -7.88 29.06 6.00
CA CYS A 50 -7.12 27.83 5.98
C CYS A 50 -7.76 26.95 4.92
N ASP A 51 -7.34 27.12 3.66
CA ASP A 51 -7.62 26.13 2.62
C ASP A 51 -7.27 24.78 3.22
N LYS A 52 -8.29 23.94 3.42
CA LYS A 52 -8.05 22.51 3.65
C LYS A 52 -7.34 22.05 2.40
N LYS A 53 -6.00 22.09 2.45
CA LYS A 53 -5.12 21.47 1.49
C LYS A 53 -5.71 20.09 1.35
N LYS A 54 -6.37 19.81 0.21
CA LYS A 54 -6.93 18.50 -0.06
C LYS A 54 -5.73 17.60 0.03
N GLU A 55 -5.62 16.94 1.18
CA GLU A 55 -4.63 15.93 1.41
C GLU A 55 -4.93 14.96 0.28
N LYS A 56 -4.06 14.95 -0.75
CA LYS A 56 -4.08 13.86 -1.70
C LYS A 56 -3.99 12.67 -0.79
N THR A 57 -5.10 11.96 -0.60
CA THR A 57 -5.13 10.68 0.06
C THR A 57 -4.24 9.82 -0.82
N VAL A 58 -2.94 9.86 -0.53
CA VAL A 58 -1.97 8.92 -1.07
C VAL A 58 -2.55 7.62 -0.58
N ILE A 59 -3.19 6.87 -1.48
CA ILE A 59 -3.77 5.58 -1.15
C ILE A 59 -2.60 4.73 -0.68
N LYS A 60 -2.38 4.75 0.64
CA LYS A 60 -1.33 3.99 1.28
C LYS A 60 -1.76 2.55 1.08
N ASN A 61 -1.00 1.83 0.26
CA ASN A 61 -1.16 0.41 -0.03
C ASN A 61 -2.28 0.11 -1.03
N LYS A 62 -2.10 0.56 -2.29
CA LYS A 62 -2.84 0.02 -3.43
C LYS A 62 -2.79 -1.52 -3.38
N PRO A 63 -3.93 -2.22 -3.48
CA PRO A 63 -3.94 -3.68 -3.53
C PRO A 63 -3.05 -4.23 -4.64
N TYR A 64 -2.35 -5.32 -4.36
CA TYR A 64 -1.58 -6.06 -5.36
C TYR A 64 -2.50 -7.08 -6.03
N ILE A 65 -2.63 -7.06 -7.35
CA ILE A 65 -3.52 -7.96 -8.10
C ILE A 65 -2.66 -8.84 -9.02
N ILE A 66 -2.52 -10.12 -8.67
CA ILE A 66 -1.57 -11.04 -9.33
C ILE A 66 -1.87 -11.17 -10.83
N SER A 67 -3.13 -11.38 -11.20
CA SER A 67 -3.55 -11.48 -12.60
C SER A 67 -3.23 -10.22 -13.43
N TYR A 68 -3.38 -9.03 -12.82
CA TYR A 68 -3.07 -7.75 -13.45
C TYR A 68 -1.56 -7.59 -13.65
N GLU A 69 -0.76 -7.80 -12.59
CA GLU A 69 0.70 -7.67 -12.64
C GLU A 69 1.32 -8.66 -13.62
N ASN A 70 0.80 -9.89 -13.70
CA ASN A 70 1.21 -10.88 -14.70
C ASN A 70 0.92 -10.42 -16.13
N LYS A 71 -0.22 -9.75 -16.36
CA LYS A 71 -0.59 -9.22 -17.68
C LYS A 71 0.33 -8.06 -18.08
N GLU A 72 0.63 -7.17 -17.15
CA GLU A 72 1.57 -6.05 -17.39
C GLU A 72 2.99 -6.56 -17.65
N LEU A 73 3.47 -7.53 -16.87
CA LEU A 73 4.76 -8.16 -17.09
C LEU A 73 4.85 -8.84 -18.46
N LYS A 74 3.80 -9.55 -18.85
CA LYS A 74 3.71 -10.17 -20.18
C LYS A 74 3.78 -9.14 -21.29
N ARG A 75 3.01 -8.04 -21.20
CA ARG A 75 3.06 -6.95 -22.17
C ARG A 75 4.45 -6.32 -22.28
N HIS A 76 5.10 -6.10 -21.14
CA HIS A 76 6.46 -5.59 -21.10
C HIS A 76 7.43 -6.52 -21.84
N TYR A 77 7.42 -7.81 -21.55
CA TYR A 77 8.27 -8.79 -22.25
C TYR A 77 7.94 -8.93 -23.74
N ASP A 78 6.66 -8.89 -24.11
CA ASP A 78 6.22 -8.92 -25.51
C ASP A 78 6.71 -7.68 -26.29
N SER A 79 7.03 -6.57 -25.60
CA SER A 79 7.56 -5.33 -26.21
C SER A 79 9.08 -5.29 -26.38
N LEU A 80 9.82 -6.19 -25.74
CA LEU A 80 11.28 -6.21 -25.80
C LEU A 80 11.79 -6.85 -27.09
N ALA A 81 12.82 -6.26 -27.70
CA ALA A 81 13.47 -6.81 -28.90
C ALA A 81 14.17 -8.15 -28.64
N VAL A 82 14.71 -8.33 -27.43
CA VAL A 82 15.27 -9.59 -26.94
C VAL A 82 14.40 -10.08 -25.81
N ARG A 83 13.87 -11.29 -25.93
CA ARG A 83 13.02 -11.89 -24.90
C ARG A 83 13.90 -12.35 -23.73
N PRO A 84 13.62 -11.90 -22.50
CA PRO A 84 14.31 -12.46 -21.34
C PRO A 84 13.92 -13.94 -21.16
N PRO A 85 14.72 -14.70 -20.38
CA PRO A 85 14.38 -16.07 -20.03
C PRO A 85 12.95 -16.17 -19.48
N SER A 86 12.22 -17.18 -19.93
CA SER A 86 10.84 -17.42 -19.49
C SER A 86 10.81 -17.66 -17.99
N THR A 87 9.91 -16.97 -17.29
CA THR A 87 9.58 -17.27 -15.88
C THR A 87 8.48 -18.33 -15.76
N LYS A 88 7.98 -18.86 -16.88
CA LYS A 88 7.03 -19.98 -16.87
C LYS A 88 7.72 -21.21 -16.27
N GLY A 89 7.01 -21.93 -15.41
CA GLY A 89 7.56 -23.06 -14.66
C GLY A 89 8.21 -22.67 -13.33
N PHE A 90 8.35 -21.38 -13.01
CA PHE A 90 8.92 -20.92 -11.75
C PHE A 90 7.90 -20.97 -10.60
N PHE A 91 7.56 -22.18 -10.17
CA PHE A 91 6.60 -22.39 -9.09
C PHE A 91 7.23 -22.39 -7.72
N TYR A 92 8.48 -22.82 -7.59
CA TYR A 92 9.11 -23.02 -6.29
C TYR A 92 10.55 -22.50 -6.29
N GLY A 93 10.97 -22.05 -5.11
CA GLY A 93 12.34 -21.68 -4.78
C GLY A 93 12.75 -22.39 -3.50
N GLU A 94 13.78 -21.94 -2.80
CA GLU A 94 14.14 -22.57 -1.52
C GLU A 94 13.20 -22.16 -0.37
N SER A 95 12.72 -20.91 -0.40
CA SER A 95 11.88 -20.33 0.63
C SER A 95 10.54 -19.89 0.05
N GLN A 96 9.47 -20.27 0.75
CA GLN A 96 8.10 -20.07 0.29
C GLN A 96 7.25 -19.45 1.38
N LEU A 97 6.56 -18.37 1.04
CA LEU A 97 5.54 -17.74 1.86
C LEU A 97 4.18 -17.97 1.22
N ILE A 98 3.22 -18.51 1.97
CA ILE A 98 1.83 -18.68 1.55
C ILE A 98 0.94 -17.68 2.28
N ILE A 99 0.04 -17.03 1.54
CA ILE A 99 -1.00 -16.15 2.06
C ILE A 99 -2.35 -16.83 1.84
N ASP A 100 -3.05 -17.17 2.93
CA ASP A 100 -4.39 -17.78 2.82
C ASP A 100 -5.47 -16.76 2.46
N GLN A 101 -6.70 -17.24 2.22
CA GLN A 101 -7.85 -16.39 1.91
C GLN A 101 -8.17 -15.34 2.99
N LYS A 102 -7.80 -15.60 4.25
CA LYS A 102 -7.99 -14.69 5.39
C LYS A 102 -6.78 -13.76 5.61
N GLY A 103 -5.76 -13.86 4.76
CA GLY A 103 -4.52 -13.11 4.88
C GLY A 103 -3.60 -13.59 6.00
N ASN A 104 -3.77 -14.81 6.52
CA ASN A 104 -2.77 -15.41 7.40
C ASN A 104 -1.55 -15.82 6.59
N LEU A 105 -0.39 -15.79 7.25
CA LEU A 105 0.89 -16.08 6.65
C LEU A 105 1.38 -17.45 7.10
N TYR A 106 1.84 -18.25 6.14
CA TYR A 106 2.46 -19.53 6.38
C TYR A 106 3.76 -19.62 5.60
N PHE A 107 4.68 -20.43 6.07
CA PHE A 107 6.00 -20.55 5.46
C PHE A 107 6.47 -21.98 5.46
N TYR A 108 7.18 -22.35 4.41
CA TYR A 108 7.91 -23.60 4.36
C TYR A 108 9.22 -23.39 3.62
N GLN A 109 10.14 -24.33 3.82
CA GLN A 109 11.38 -24.41 3.06
C GLN A 109 11.57 -25.82 2.54
N LYS A 110 12.13 -25.93 1.34
CA LYS A 110 12.55 -27.21 0.78
C LYS A 110 14.00 -27.03 0.30
N ARG A 111 14.91 -27.79 0.92
CA ARG A 111 16.31 -27.83 0.50
C ARG A 111 16.39 -28.42 -0.92
N HIS A 112 17.30 -27.90 -1.74
CA HIS A 112 17.62 -28.43 -3.08
C HIS A 112 16.51 -28.33 -4.15
N ILE A 113 15.74 -27.24 -4.17
CA ILE A 113 14.93 -26.91 -5.34
C ILE A 113 15.85 -26.33 -6.44
N GLN A 114 16.43 -27.20 -7.27
CA GLN A 114 17.29 -26.86 -8.43
C GLN A 114 16.50 -26.28 -9.63
N ILE A 115 15.48 -25.44 -9.40
CA ILE A 115 14.62 -24.95 -10.49
C ILE A 115 15.26 -23.80 -11.29
N LEU A 116 16.39 -23.24 -10.84
CA LEU A 116 17.06 -22.13 -11.55
C LEU A 116 17.78 -22.55 -12.85
N CYS A 117 17.92 -23.86 -13.13
CA CYS A 117 18.62 -24.36 -14.32
C CYS A 117 17.80 -25.41 -15.09
N SER A 118 16.50 -25.18 -15.23
CA SER A 118 15.62 -26.11 -15.95
C SER A 118 15.72 -25.95 -17.47
N TYR A 119 16.88 -26.27 -18.04
CA TYR A 119 17.05 -26.42 -19.48
C TYR A 119 16.03 -27.43 -20.01
N GLY A 120 15.17 -27.00 -20.95
CA GLY A 120 14.08 -27.83 -21.50
C GLY A 120 12.72 -27.74 -20.79
N SER A 121 12.57 -26.96 -19.70
CA SER A 121 11.28 -26.76 -19.02
C SER A 121 10.59 -25.43 -19.36
N GLU A 122 11.03 -24.73 -20.40
CA GLU A 122 10.53 -23.39 -20.77
C GLU A 122 9.02 -23.37 -21.07
N ASN A 123 8.48 -24.55 -21.42
CA ASN A 123 7.08 -24.80 -21.68
C ASN A 123 6.36 -25.55 -20.54
N ASP A 124 7.04 -25.87 -19.44
CA ASP A 124 6.40 -26.50 -18.30
C ASP A 124 5.53 -25.48 -17.57
N THR A 125 4.22 -25.69 -17.64
CA THR A 125 3.22 -24.76 -17.09
C THR A 125 2.57 -25.34 -15.84
N LEU A 126 2.94 -26.55 -15.42
CA LEU A 126 2.34 -27.21 -14.26
C LEU A 126 3.35 -27.28 -13.11
N PRO A 127 2.94 -26.93 -11.88
CA PRO A 127 3.78 -27.16 -10.71
C PRO A 127 4.03 -28.66 -10.52
N HIS A 128 5.28 -29.01 -10.20
CA HIS A 128 5.61 -30.37 -9.76
C HIS A 128 5.04 -30.65 -8.36
N PHE A 129 4.69 -31.91 -8.12
CA PHE A 129 4.32 -32.39 -6.81
C PHE A 129 5.55 -32.46 -5.89
N LEU A 130 5.49 -31.77 -4.74
CA LEU A 130 6.59 -31.68 -3.76
C LEU A 130 6.46 -32.67 -2.61
N ASN A 131 5.35 -33.41 -2.54
CA ASN A 131 4.97 -34.23 -1.39
C ASN A 131 5.01 -33.47 -0.06
N LEU A 132 4.49 -32.23 -0.10
CA LEU A 132 4.43 -31.32 1.03
C LEU A 132 3.52 -31.87 2.13
N GLN A 133 4.00 -31.85 3.37
CA GLN A 133 3.25 -32.33 4.52
C GLN A 133 2.74 -31.16 5.38
N PRO A 134 1.62 -31.29 6.11
CA PRO A 134 1.14 -30.25 7.01
C PRO A 134 2.16 -29.80 8.07
N LYS A 135 3.06 -30.70 8.48
CA LYS A 135 4.17 -30.44 9.40
C LYS A 135 5.29 -29.60 8.79
N ASP A 136 5.42 -29.59 7.47
CA ASP A 136 6.47 -28.82 6.76
C ASP A 136 6.13 -27.32 6.71
N ILE A 137 4.86 -26.98 6.91
CA ILE A 137 4.35 -25.61 6.85
C ILE A 137 4.20 -25.06 8.27
N VAL A 138 4.80 -23.91 8.55
CA VAL A 138 4.66 -23.19 9.83
C VAL A 138 3.82 -21.93 9.65
N LYS A 139 2.97 -21.59 10.62
CA LYS A 139 2.21 -20.33 10.61
C LYS A 139 3.06 -19.21 11.20
N ILE A 140 3.15 -18.07 10.53
CA ILE A 140 3.92 -16.92 10.98
C ILE A 140 2.97 -15.81 11.46
N PRO A 141 3.16 -15.25 12.67
CA PRO A 141 2.49 -14.03 13.10
C PRO A 141 2.89 -12.85 12.20
N LYS A 142 1.91 -12.07 11.70
CA LYS A 142 2.17 -10.94 10.80
C LYS A 142 3.22 -9.94 11.33
N LYS A 143 3.20 -9.68 12.63
CA LYS A 143 4.13 -8.76 13.30
C LYS A 143 5.59 -9.22 13.23
N CYS A 144 5.83 -10.52 13.10
CA CYS A 144 7.16 -11.12 13.05
C CYS A 144 7.62 -11.40 11.62
N LEU A 145 6.81 -11.09 10.59
CA LEU A 145 7.10 -11.46 9.20
C LEU A 145 8.50 -11.00 8.76
N LYS A 146 8.83 -9.74 9.05
CA LYS A 146 10.10 -9.14 8.67
C LYS A 146 11.28 -9.89 9.28
N ASP A 147 11.32 -9.98 10.60
CA ASP A 147 12.44 -10.58 11.32
C ASP A 147 12.57 -12.07 11.00
N PHE A 148 11.44 -12.79 10.96
CA PHE A 148 11.39 -14.20 10.61
C PHE A 148 11.98 -14.46 9.21
N LEU A 149 11.58 -13.69 8.20
CA LEU A 149 12.10 -13.88 6.84
C LEU A 149 13.56 -13.46 6.73
N SER A 150 13.97 -12.39 7.42
CA SER A 150 15.38 -11.98 7.47
C SER A 150 16.28 -13.08 8.01
N GLU A 151 15.90 -13.69 9.14
CA GLU A 151 16.67 -14.79 9.75
C GLU A 151 16.69 -16.05 8.88
N ASN A 152 15.59 -16.37 8.19
CA ASN A 152 15.46 -17.61 7.44
C ASN A 152 15.97 -17.54 5.99
N ILE A 153 16.15 -16.34 5.43
CA ILE A 153 16.52 -16.12 4.03
C ILE A 153 17.84 -15.36 3.92
N LEU A 154 18.00 -14.24 4.62
CA LEU A 154 19.17 -13.36 4.44
C LEU A 154 20.44 -13.90 5.11
N SER A 155 20.30 -14.81 6.07
CA SER A 155 21.42 -15.54 6.67
C SER A 155 22.11 -16.51 5.71
N LYS A 156 21.50 -16.80 4.55
CA LYS A 156 22.02 -17.73 3.54
C LYS A 156 22.93 -17.01 2.54
N GLU A 157 23.54 -17.76 1.62
CA GLU A 157 24.29 -17.19 0.49
C GLU A 157 23.40 -16.30 -0.39
N LYS A 158 23.93 -15.19 -0.91
CA LYS A 158 23.17 -14.17 -1.66
C LYS A 158 22.31 -14.72 -2.81
N LYS A 159 22.82 -15.71 -3.57
CA LYS A 159 22.06 -16.36 -4.67
C LYS A 159 20.82 -17.14 -4.20
N ARG A 160 20.69 -17.39 -2.90
CA ARG A 160 19.58 -18.09 -2.26
C ARG A 160 18.58 -17.13 -1.61
N HIS A 161 18.79 -15.81 -1.74
CA HIS A 161 17.90 -14.76 -1.23
C HIS A 161 16.67 -14.56 -2.14
N ILE A 162 16.01 -15.66 -2.50
CA ILE A 162 14.83 -15.66 -3.37
C ILE A 162 13.63 -16.13 -2.56
N LEU A 163 12.57 -15.33 -2.55
CA LEU A 163 11.31 -15.65 -1.90
C LEU A 163 10.20 -15.90 -2.93
N ILE A 164 9.59 -17.08 -2.90
CA ILE A 164 8.35 -17.32 -3.65
C ILE A 164 7.16 -17.05 -2.74
N ILE A 165 6.21 -16.27 -3.24
CA ILE A 165 5.02 -15.89 -2.50
C ILE A 165 3.79 -16.45 -3.21
N GLY A 166 3.15 -17.45 -2.61
CA GLY A 166 1.88 -18.02 -3.07
C GLY A 166 0.70 -17.36 -2.38
N SER A 167 -0.32 -16.93 -3.12
CA SER A 167 -1.56 -16.39 -2.55
C SER A 167 -2.78 -17.17 -3.00
N GLN A 168 -3.63 -17.53 -2.04
CA GLN A 168 -4.94 -18.14 -2.29
C GLN A 168 -5.95 -17.15 -2.87
N SER A 169 -5.68 -15.84 -2.78
CA SER A 169 -6.53 -14.75 -3.35
C SER A 169 -5.78 -14.00 -4.47
N ASP A 170 -6.47 -13.64 -5.55
CA ASP A 170 -5.81 -12.94 -6.68
C ASP A 170 -5.40 -11.53 -6.28
N THR A 171 -6.19 -10.93 -5.38
CA THR A 171 -5.90 -9.63 -4.80
C THR A 171 -5.36 -9.78 -3.38
N ILE A 172 -4.21 -9.17 -3.11
CA ILE A 172 -3.61 -9.04 -1.78
C ILE A 172 -3.86 -7.61 -1.29
N LYS A 173 -4.56 -7.50 -0.16
CA LYS A 173 -4.97 -6.22 0.45
C LYS A 173 -4.33 -5.97 1.82
N ASP A 174 -3.58 -6.94 2.34
CA ASP A 174 -3.03 -6.86 3.70
C ASP A 174 -1.98 -5.73 3.78
N PRO A 175 -2.21 -4.67 4.57
CA PRO A 175 -1.33 -3.50 4.57
C PRO A 175 0.04 -3.83 5.14
N TYR A 176 0.14 -4.73 6.12
CA TYR A 176 1.41 -5.14 6.71
C TYR A 176 2.30 -5.84 5.68
N PHE A 177 1.73 -6.75 4.89
CA PHE A 177 2.43 -7.42 3.82
C PHE A 177 2.83 -6.45 2.68
N LEU A 178 1.94 -5.54 2.30
CA LEU A 178 2.25 -4.54 1.27
C LEU A 178 3.34 -3.56 1.71
N ASP A 179 3.35 -3.17 2.99
CA ASP A 179 4.44 -2.38 3.58
C ASP A 179 5.76 -3.19 3.63
N PHE A 180 5.69 -4.49 3.92
CA PHE A 180 6.84 -5.39 3.83
C PHE A 180 7.43 -5.42 2.42
N LEU A 181 6.61 -5.58 1.37
CA LEU A 181 7.10 -5.56 -0.02
C LEU A 181 7.82 -4.24 -0.36
N LYS A 182 7.30 -3.11 0.14
CA LYS A 182 7.91 -1.78 -0.06
C LYS A 182 9.22 -1.60 0.69
N SER A 183 9.41 -2.29 1.81
CA SER A 183 10.64 -2.19 2.60
C SER A 183 11.87 -2.71 1.86
N ASN A 184 11.68 -3.50 0.79
CA ASN A 184 12.73 -4.04 -0.07
C ASN A 184 13.83 -4.82 0.68
N ILE A 185 13.48 -5.43 1.81
CA ILE A 185 14.39 -6.26 2.62
C ILE A 185 14.80 -7.51 1.85
N ILE A 186 13.85 -8.11 1.13
CA ILE A 186 14.10 -9.19 0.17
C ILE A 186 13.98 -8.62 -1.23
N GLN A 187 15.11 -8.49 -1.90
CA GLN A 187 15.20 -7.84 -3.22
C GLN A 187 14.64 -8.72 -4.34
N THR A 188 14.70 -10.04 -4.17
CA THR A 188 14.26 -10.98 -5.20
C THR A 188 13.10 -11.81 -4.68
N TYR A 189 11.90 -11.53 -5.21
CA TYR A 189 10.72 -12.30 -4.93
C TYR A 189 9.86 -12.50 -6.18
N TYR A 190 9.04 -13.55 -6.15
CA TYR A 190 8.05 -13.82 -7.19
C TYR A 190 6.70 -14.12 -6.56
N ILE A 191 5.66 -13.39 -6.97
CA ILE A 191 4.29 -13.54 -6.43
C ILE A 191 3.44 -14.30 -7.44
N ARG A 192 2.78 -15.35 -6.98
CA ARG A 192 1.87 -16.18 -7.78
C ARG A 192 0.65 -16.64 -6.99
N ARG A 193 -0.29 -17.25 -7.70
CA ARG A 193 -1.36 -18.05 -7.10
C ARG A 193 -0.77 -19.27 -6.40
N THR A 194 -1.39 -19.73 -5.33
CA THR A 194 -1.04 -21.02 -4.70
C THR A 194 -1.22 -22.19 -5.68
N THR A 195 -0.43 -23.24 -5.49
CA THR A 195 -0.58 -24.50 -6.23
C THR A 195 -1.69 -25.36 -5.62
N GLN A 196 -2.17 -26.35 -6.37
CA GLN A 196 -3.18 -27.29 -5.85
C GLN A 196 -2.69 -28.00 -4.58
N GLU A 197 -1.42 -28.38 -4.53
CA GLU A 197 -0.80 -29.04 -3.38
C GLU A 197 -0.75 -28.12 -2.16
N GLU A 198 -0.29 -26.88 -2.32
CA GLU A 198 -0.26 -25.88 -1.25
C GLU A 198 -1.65 -25.66 -0.64
N ASP A 199 -2.66 -25.46 -1.49
CA ASP A 199 -4.05 -25.26 -1.05
C ASP A 199 -4.58 -26.47 -0.29
N THR A 200 -4.27 -27.66 -0.78
CA THR A 200 -4.73 -28.91 -0.19
C THR A 200 -4.07 -29.16 1.16
N VAL A 201 -2.75 -29.10 1.24
CA VAL A 201 -2.00 -29.33 2.49
C VAL A 201 -2.38 -28.32 3.55
N LEU A 202 -2.57 -27.04 3.16
CA LEU A 202 -2.99 -26.00 4.08
C LEU A 202 -4.40 -26.23 4.64
N LYS A 203 -5.33 -26.75 3.82
CA LYS A 203 -6.66 -27.15 4.29
C LYS A 203 -6.58 -28.20 5.40
N TYR A 204 -5.82 -29.28 5.19
CA TYR A 204 -5.63 -30.33 6.21
C TYR A 204 -4.95 -29.80 7.47
N LYS A 205 -3.92 -28.95 7.30
CA LYS A 205 -3.23 -28.30 8.43
C LYS A 205 -4.20 -27.50 9.31
N ASN A 206 -5.08 -26.70 8.69
CA ASN A 206 -5.97 -25.81 9.42
C ASN A 206 -7.14 -26.54 10.08
N ASN A 207 -7.58 -27.65 9.52
CA ASN A 207 -8.65 -28.47 10.08
C ASN A 207 -8.16 -29.48 11.13
N SER A 208 -6.84 -29.70 11.24
CA SER A 208 -6.24 -30.77 12.05
C SER A 208 -6.69 -32.18 11.61
N ASP A 209 -7.01 -32.34 10.34
CA ASP A 209 -7.40 -33.62 9.74
C ASP A 209 -6.16 -34.47 9.42
N TYR A 210 -6.32 -35.81 9.41
CA TYR A 210 -5.26 -36.70 8.94
C TYR A 210 -4.98 -36.48 7.45
N TYR A 211 -3.71 -36.29 7.12
CA TYR A 211 -3.25 -36.06 5.76
C TYR A 211 -2.55 -37.29 5.21
N TYR A 212 -3.11 -37.88 4.15
CA TYR A 212 -2.51 -38.96 3.37
C TYR A 212 -2.49 -38.55 1.90
N SER A 213 -1.30 -38.15 1.41
CA SER A 213 -1.12 -37.68 0.03
C SER A 213 -1.67 -38.66 -1.01
N ASP A 214 -1.45 -39.95 -0.82
CA ASP A 214 -1.84 -41.00 -1.76
C ASP A 214 -3.36 -41.21 -1.83
N SER A 215 -4.09 -40.77 -0.82
CA SER A 215 -5.56 -40.82 -0.76
C SER A 215 -6.21 -39.61 -1.43
N ILE A 216 -5.44 -38.59 -1.82
CA ILE A 216 -5.95 -37.37 -2.44
C ILE A 216 -6.05 -37.57 -3.95
N LYS A 217 -7.23 -37.30 -4.52
CA LYS A 217 -7.44 -37.29 -5.96
C LYS A 217 -6.89 -36.00 -6.58
N TRP A 218 -5.61 -36.02 -6.92
CA TRP A 218 -4.91 -34.90 -7.57
C TRP A 218 -5.46 -34.61 -8.98
N ASP A 219 -5.62 -33.33 -9.30
CA ASP A 219 -6.07 -32.88 -10.62
C ASP A 219 -4.86 -32.77 -11.53
N ARG A 220 -4.65 -33.79 -12.37
CA ARG A 220 -3.48 -33.88 -13.25
C ARG A 220 -3.40 -32.76 -14.29
N THR A 221 -4.46 -31.96 -14.46
CA THR A 221 -4.43 -30.76 -15.31
C THR A 221 -3.81 -29.54 -14.61
N LYS A 222 -3.60 -29.62 -13.28
CA LYS A 222 -3.10 -28.53 -12.44
C LYS A 222 -1.80 -28.86 -11.71
N ILE A 223 -1.37 -30.12 -11.73
CA ILE A 223 -0.17 -30.58 -11.04
C ILE A 223 0.49 -31.74 -11.79
N LYS A 224 1.82 -31.74 -11.82
CA LYS A 224 2.64 -32.79 -12.41
C LYS A 224 3.10 -33.76 -11.32
N LEU A 225 2.48 -34.95 -11.32
CA LEU A 225 2.85 -36.05 -10.42
C LEU A 225 4.14 -36.73 -10.91
N PRO A 226 4.93 -37.34 -10.02
CA PRO A 226 6.07 -38.15 -10.43
C PRO A 226 5.61 -39.34 -11.28
N ASN A 227 6.42 -39.72 -12.28
CA ASN A 227 6.22 -40.97 -13.00
C ASN A 227 6.44 -42.12 -12.00
N LYS A 228 5.54 -43.10 -12.02
CA LYS A 228 5.69 -44.34 -11.24
C LYS A 228 6.77 -45.22 -11.85
#